data_AF-A0A248JN40-F1
#
_entry.id   AF-A0A248JN40-F1
#
_cell.length_a   1.000
_cell.length_b   1.000
_cell.length_c   1.000
_cell.angle_alpha   90.00
_cell.angle_beta   90.00
_cell.angle_gamma   90.00
#
_symmetry.space_group_name_H-M   'P 1'
#
loop_
_entity.id
_entity.type
_entity.pdbx_description
1 polymer ?
#
loop_
_entity_poly.entity_id
_entity_poly.type
_entity_poly.pdbx_seq_one_letter_code
_entity_poly.pdbx_strand_id
1 'polypeptide(L)'
;MGARAVAGLSWISKFTGAPRPVVKGAAFLFLALGAALHPGTARAANCDQPASEEEQMQCLGADLRRTDAEINRVYGEVRGKLEDAGKLALRNEQRAWLKRRDETCGLDNKESDREKWFQAILTNRAKTVCVVRFTNERSAQLAAEQNGKAPEAEAAAASTDLYEIWGKAPVSTGKWYIEATIDMGAVAKRAETALFLGAESREGSYGTLIQLRHNRAGEPRHVVGLAVDLDSGWVYLRSDGQWHGAAPGQAGGIQTPPRLPTRIGLTSSVSMTDMIKDGLISLNFGERPFVYAVPDGYRPLK
;
A
#
# COMPACT_ATOMS: atom_id res chain seq x y z
N MET A 1 -30.89 11.24 -59.69
CA MET A 1 -32.03 10.32 -59.40
C MET A 1 -32.13 10.24 -57.88
N GLY A 2 -33.27 10.27 -57.17
CA GLY A 2 -34.64 9.81 -57.42
C GLY A 2 -35.00 8.80 -56.30
N ALA A 3 -36.16 8.79 -55.65
CA ALA A 3 -37.40 9.57 -55.82
C ALA A 3 -38.25 9.65 -54.51
N ARG A 4 -39.52 10.07 -54.65
CA ARG A 4 -40.68 10.09 -53.70
C ARG A 4 -40.82 8.79 -52.85
N ALA A 5 -41.62 8.64 -51.77
CA ALA A 5 -42.90 9.25 -51.32
C ALA A 5 -43.18 8.81 -49.83
N VAL A 6 -44.27 9.09 -49.06
CA VAL A 6 -45.37 10.10 -48.97
C VAL A 6 -46.20 9.82 -47.67
N ALA A 7 -46.90 10.82 -47.10
CA ALA A 7 -47.87 10.75 -45.97
C ALA A 7 -47.28 10.40 -44.58
N GLY A 8 -47.91 10.66 -43.41
CA GLY A 8 -49.23 11.22 -43.03
C GLY A 8 -49.78 10.44 -41.81
N LEU A 9 -50.64 10.90 -40.89
CA LEU A 9 -51.49 12.10 -40.68
C LEU A 9 -51.48 12.46 -39.15
N SER A 10 -51.66 13.72 -38.71
CA SER A 10 -52.94 14.37 -38.28
C SER A 10 -53.69 13.65 -37.12
N TRP A 11 -54.28 14.32 -36.09
CA TRP A 11 -54.73 15.71 -35.92
C TRP A 11 -55.08 16.05 -34.43
N ILE A 12 -54.97 17.34 -34.01
CA ILE A 12 -55.97 18.20 -33.27
C ILE A 12 -56.73 17.68 -32.01
N SER A 13 -57.08 18.46 -30.96
CA SER A 13 -56.82 19.88 -30.59
C SER A 13 -57.25 20.23 -29.14
N LYS A 14 -56.77 21.39 -28.64
CA LYS A 14 -57.43 22.43 -27.79
C LYS A 14 -58.41 22.02 -26.66
N PHE A 15 -58.23 22.66 -25.50
CA PHE A 15 -59.30 23.48 -24.89
C PHE A 15 -58.71 24.72 -24.18
N THR A 16 -59.56 25.70 -23.86
CA THR A 16 -59.18 27.05 -23.40
C THR A 16 -59.97 27.47 -22.16
N GLY A 17 -59.34 28.20 -21.22
CA GLY A 17 -60.07 28.94 -20.19
C GLY A 17 -59.27 29.19 -18.91
N ALA A 18 -59.24 30.45 -18.47
CA ALA A 18 -58.87 30.83 -17.10
C ALA A 18 -60.15 31.23 -16.33
N PRO A 19 -60.11 31.21 -14.99
CA PRO A 19 -60.04 32.52 -14.32
C PRO A 19 -59.04 32.57 -13.15
N ARG A 20 -58.70 33.79 -12.73
CA ARG A 20 -57.86 34.09 -11.56
C ARG A 20 -58.69 34.13 -10.26
N PRO A 21 -58.29 33.43 -9.18
CA PRO A 21 -58.72 33.76 -7.82
C PRO A 21 -57.81 34.82 -7.17
N VAL A 22 -58.38 35.55 -6.21
CA VAL A 22 -57.80 36.74 -5.54
C VAL A 22 -56.67 36.39 -4.56
N VAL A 23 -55.70 37.29 -4.40
CA VAL A 23 -54.60 37.18 -3.42
C VAL A 23 -55.13 37.18 -1.99
N LYS A 24 -54.70 36.20 -1.19
CA LYS A 24 -54.55 36.33 0.27
C LYS A 24 -53.14 35.87 0.64
N GLY A 25 -52.48 36.62 1.53
CA GLY A 25 -51.04 36.49 1.75
C GLY A 25 -50.65 35.31 2.62
N ALA A 26 -49.52 34.68 2.28
CA ALA A 26 -48.69 33.90 3.18
C ALA A 26 -47.24 34.33 2.94
N ALA A 27 -46.59 34.90 3.95
CA ALA A 27 -45.22 35.39 3.85
C ALA A 27 -44.24 34.21 3.95
N PHE A 28 -43.96 33.55 2.83
CA PHE A 28 -42.89 32.54 2.75
C PHE A 28 -41.52 33.21 2.82
N LEU A 29 -41.03 33.36 4.06
CA LEU A 29 -39.67 33.77 4.36
C LEU A 29 -38.71 32.65 3.93
N PHE A 30 -38.23 32.70 2.68
CA PHE A 30 -37.16 31.84 2.20
C PHE A 30 -35.86 32.15 2.96
N LEU A 31 -35.63 31.46 4.08
CA LEU A 31 -34.29 31.33 4.64
C LEU A 31 -33.44 30.55 3.64
N ALA A 32 -32.67 31.27 2.83
CA ALA A 32 -31.60 30.71 2.01
C ALA A 32 -30.48 30.25 2.95
N LEU A 33 -30.65 29.07 3.56
CA LEU A 33 -29.66 28.45 4.45
C LEU A 33 -28.49 27.96 3.58
N GLY A 34 -27.57 28.88 3.28
CA GLY A 34 -26.38 28.64 2.48
C GLY A 34 -25.46 27.64 3.19
N ALA A 35 -25.65 26.36 2.90
CA ALA A 35 -24.76 25.29 3.33
C ALA A 35 -23.39 25.48 2.67
N ALA A 36 -22.53 26.23 3.34
CA ALA A 36 -21.15 26.46 2.93
C ALA A 36 -20.38 25.14 3.04
N LEU A 37 -20.45 24.34 1.99
CA LEU A 37 -19.58 23.19 1.73
C LEU A 37 -18.14 23.69 1.63
N HIS A 38 -17.48 23.82 2.78
CA HIS A 38 -16.05 24.08 2.83
C HIS A 38 -15.36 22.87 2.20
N PRO A 39 -14.59 23.02 1.12
CA PRO A 39 -13.76 21.93 0.64
C PRO A 39 -12.77 21.61 1.77
N GLY A 40 -12.86 20.41 2.32
CA GLY A 40 -11.95 19.96 3.37
C GLY A 40 -10.52 20.07 2.86
N THR A 41 -9.73 20.97 3.46
CA THR A 41 -8.33 21.14 3.08
C THR A 41 -7.58 19.89 3.47
N ALA A 42 -7.38 18.98 2.50
CA ALA A 42 -6.56 17.80 2.66
C ALA A 42 -5.16 18.23 3.10
N ARG A 43 -4.89 18.07 4.39
CA ARG A 43 -3.59 18.40 4.98
C ARG A 43 -2.60 17.37 4.47
N ALA A 44 -1.50 17.81 3.88
CA ALA A 44 -0.43 16.91 3.48
C ALA A 44 0.05 16.12 4.70
N ALA A 45 0.09 14.78 4.59
CA ALA A 45 0.49 13.89 5.67
C ALA A 45 1.87 14.26 6.24
N ASN A 46 1.98 14.22 7.56
CA ASN A 46 3.25 14.43 8.26
C ASN A 46 4.13 13.17 8.15
N CYS A 47 4.82 12.97 7.02
CA CYS A 47 5.56 11.73 6.78
C CYS A 47 6.76 11.49 7.71
N ASP A 48 7.22 12.53 8.41
CA ASP A 48 8.21 12.42 9.48
C ASP A 48 7.60 11.69 10.70
N GLN A 49 6.32 11.91 11.01
CA GLN A 49 5.62 11.22 12.11
C GLN A 49 4.13 11.02 11.77
N PRO A 50 3.79 10.06 10.89
CA PRO A 50 2.42 9.84 10.43
C PRO A 50 1.56 9.17 11.50
N ALA A 51 0.50 9.86 11.91
CA ALA A 51 -0.31 9.59 13.10
C ALA A 51 -1.58 8.77 12.84
N SER A 52 -1.95 8.51 11.58
CA SER A 52 -3.11 7.71 11.19
C SER A 52 -2.80 6.73 10.05
N GLU A 53 -3.61 5.68 9.86
CA GLU A 53 -3.48 4.80 8.69
C GLU A 53 -3.56 5.55 7.36
N GLU A 54 -4.34 6.63 7.28
CA GLU A 54 -4.42 7.46 6.08
C GLU A 54 -3.09 8.17 5.81
N GLU A 55 -2.47 8.76 6.83
CA GLU A 55 -1.14 9.38 6.69
C GLU A 55 -0.07 8.33 6.33
N GLN A 56 -0.09 7.15 6.94
CA GLN A 56 0.82 6.05 6.59
C GLN A 56 0.68 5.65 5.10
N MET A 57 -0.56 5.60 4.57
CA MET A 57 -0.85 5.35 3.16
C MET A 57 -0.38 6.48 2.24
N GLN A 58 -0.68 7.75 2.58
CA GLN A 58 -0.22 8.91 1.82
C GLN A 58 1.32 8.94 1.73
N CYS A 59 2.01 8.62 2.82
CA CYS A 59 3.46 8.58 2.88
C CYS A 59 4.07 7.41 2.10
N LEU A 60 3.42 6.25 2.06
CA LEU A 60 3.84 5.16 1.17
C LEU A 60 3.66 5.54 -0.31
N GLY A 61 2.61 6.30 -0.65
CA GLY A 61 2.45 6.91 -1.97
C GLY A 61 3.52 7.95 -2.31
N ALA A 62 3.96 8.74 -1.32
CA ALA A 62 5.07 9.68 -1.47
C ALA A 62 6.42 8.95 -1.64
N ASP A 63 6.66 7.86 -0.91
CA ASP A 63 7.84 7.01 -1.07
C ASP A 63 7.89 6.39 -2.48
N LEU A 64 6.80 5.76 -2.91
CA LEU A 64 6.67 5.16 -4.24
C LEU A 64 7.05 6.16 -5.34
N ARG A 65 6.47 7.37 -5.29
CA ARG A 65 6.76 8.45 -6.26
C ARG A 65 8.18 9.01 -6.15
N ARG A 66 8.74 9.14 -4.94
CA ARG A 66 10.13 9.57 -4.72
C ARG A 66 11.13 8.60 -5.34
N THR A 67 10.96 7.31 -5.09
CA THR A 67 11.84 6.27 -5.65
C THR A 67 11.71 6.15 -7.18
N ASP A 68 10.50 6.29 -7.72
CA ASP A 68 10.25 6.28 -9.16
C ASP A 68 10.84 7.53 -9.87
N ALA A 69 10.80 8.70 -9.24
CA ALA A 69 11.50 9.88 -9.76
C ALA A 69 13.03 9.69 -9.74
N GLU A 70 13.56 9.17 -8.63
CA GLU A 70 14.99 8.96 -8.42
C GLU A 70 15.60 7.96 -9.41
N ILE A 71 14.99 6.78 -9.60
CA ILE A 71 15.51 5.79 -10.57
C ILE A 71 15.56 6.35 -11.99
N ASN A 72 14.60 7.20 -12.36
CA ASN A 72 14.55 7.84 -13.68
C ASN A 72 15.63 8.92 -13.83
N ARG A 73 15.92 9.69 -12.76
CA ARG A 73 17.05 10.63 -12.72
C ARG A 73 18.38 9.90 -12.91
N VAL A 74 18.68 8.91 -12.08
CA VAL A 74 19.95 8.18 -12.11
C VAL A 74 20.11 7.40 -13.42
N TYR A 75 19.04 6.77 -13.94
CA TYR A 75 19.06 6.15 -15.28
C TYR A 75 19.36 7.15 -16.40
N GLY A 76 18.80 8.36 -16.33
CA GLY A 76 19.09 9.44 -17.28
C GLY A 76 20.57 9.84 -17.27
N GLU A 77 21.16 9.97 -16.09
CA GLU A 77 22.58 10.31 -15.89
C GLU A 77 23.53 9.21 -16.36
N VAL A 78 23.26 7.93 -16.04
CA VAL A 78 24.02 6.79 -16.58
C VAL A 78 23.94 6.80 -18.10
N ARG A 79 22.72 6.87 -18.66
CA ARG A 79 22.48 6.82 -20.11
C ARG A 79 23.11 8.00 -20.86
N GLY A 80 23.22 9.16 -20.23
CA GLY A 80 23.89 10.35 -20.79
C GLY A 80 25.41 10.20 -20.93
N LYS A 81 26.03 9.28 -20.17
CA LYS A 81 27.48 8.98 -20.20
C LYS A 81 27.87 7.84 -21.16
N LEU A 82 26.90 7.20 -21.83
CA LEU A 82 27.14 5.99 -22.63
C LEU A 82 27.06 6.26 -24.14
N GLU A 83 27.94 5.61 -24.90
CA GLU A 83 27.80 5.46 -26.36
C GLU A 83 26.59 4.58 -26.73
N ASP A 84 26.13 4.66 -27.98
CA ASP A 84 24.82 4.08 -28.39
C ASP A 84 24.67 2.57 -28.14
N ALA A 85 25.76 1.79 -28.23
CA ALA A 85 25.77 0.39 -27.83
C ALA A 85 25.50 0.21 -26.32
N GLY A 86 26.09 1.06 -25.47
CA GLY A 86 25.83 1.11 -24.04
C GLY A 86 24.42 1.63 -23.72
N LYS A 87 23.94 2.67 -24.43
CA LYS A 87 22.55 3.15 -24.30
C LYS A 87 21.53 2.04 -24.62
N LEU A 88 21.85 1.17 -25.59
CA LEU A 88 21.05 -0.01 -25.95
C LEU A 88 21.10 -1.11 -24.88
N ALA A 89 22.30 -1.45 -24.38
CA ALA A 89 22.49 -2.43 -23.31
C ALA A 89 21.71 -2.03 -22.04
N LEU A 90 21.98 -0.84 -21.50
CA LEU A 90 21.33 -0.31 -20.29
C LEU A 90 19.80 -0.30 -20.41
N ARG A 91 19.27 0.09 -21.58
CA ARG A 91 17.80 0.08 -21.83
C ARG A 91 17.22 -1.33 -21.77
N ASN A 92 17.95 -2.33 -22.25
CA ASN A 92 17.52 -3.72 -22.22
C ASN A 92 17.64 -4.29 -20.79
N GLU A 93 18.67 -3.90 -20.04
CA GLU A 93 18.83 -4.23 -18.61
C GLU A 93 17.70 -3.65 -17.76
N GLN A 94 17.32 -2.38 -17.94
CA GLN A 94 16.18 -1.81 -17.19
C GLN A 94 14.87 -2.55 -17.49
N ARG A 95 14.66 -2.99 -18.74
CA ARG A 95 13.48 -3.81 -19.09
C ARG A 95 13.52 -5.18 -18.42
N ALA A 96 14.69 -5.80 -18.31
CA ALA A 96 14.87 -7.05 -17.59
C ALA A 96 14.71 -6.86 -16.06
N TRP A 97 15.18 -5.75 -15.49
CA TRP A 97 14.97 -5.40 -14.08
C TRP A 97 13.50 -5.14 -13.77
N LEU A 98 12.80 -4.30 -14.56
CA LEU A 98 11.36 -4.05 -14.41
C LEU A 98 10.59 -5.38 -14.38
N LYS A 99 10.87 -6.27 -15.34
CA LYS A 99 10.27 -7.61 -15.36
C LYS A 99 10.53 -8.39 -14.05
N ARG A 100 11.79 -8.45 -13.58
CA ARG A 100 12.13 -9.15 -12.33
C ARG A 100 11.46 -8.52 -11.09
N ARG A 101 11.39 -7.19 -11.01
CA ARG A 101 10.67 -6.48 -9.94
C ARG A 101 9.20 -6.89 -9.96
N ASP A 102 8.57 -6.81 -11.12
CA ASP A 102 7.13 -7.03 -11.28
C ASP A 102 6.77 -8.49 -10.99
N GLU A 103 7.57 -9.46 -11.47
CA GLU A 103 7.45 -10.88 -11.13
C GLU A 103 7.68 -11.15 -9.63
N THR A 104 8.68 -10.52 -8.99
CA THR A 104 9.00 -10.76 -7.56
C THR A 104 7.98 -10.12 -6.63
N CYS A 105 7.52 -8.92 -6.94
CA CYS A 105 6.46 -8.23 -6.19
C CYS A 105 5.05 -8.72 -6.56
N GLY A 106 4.92 -9.79 -7.35
CA GLY A 106 3.64 -10.40 -7.73
C GLY A 106 2.69 -9.42 -8.42
N LEU A 107 3.21 -8.49 -9.23
CA LEU A 107 2.40 -7.54 -9.99
C LEU A 107 1.80 -8.23 -11.22
N ASP A 108 0.50 -8.16 -11.33
CA ASP A 108 -0.34 -8.73 -12.39
C ASP A 108 -0.98 -7.66 -13.29
N ASN A 109 -0.96 -6.39 -12.86
CA ASN A 109 -1.46 -5.28 -13.66
C ASN A 109 -0.58 -5.04 -14.89
N LYS A 110 -1.22 -4.60 -15.99
CA LYS A 110 -0.56 -4.21 -17.25
C LYS A 110 -0.86 -2.75 -17.58
N GLU A 111 -1.04 -1.92 -16.56
CA GLU A 111 -1.37 -0.52 -16.74
C GLU A 111 -0.15 0.24 -17.30
N SER A 112 -0.39 1.03 -18.33
CA SER A 112 0.60 1.80 -19.09
C SER A 112 0.55 3.29 -18.74
N ASP A 113 -0.56 3.75 -18.18
CA ASP A 113 -0.70 5.07 -17.57
C ASP A 113 -0.01 5.09 -16.21
N ARG A 114 1.06 5.87 -16.07
CA ARG A 114 1.90 5.91 -14.86
C ARG A 114 1.10 6.29 -13.60
N GLU A 115 0.09 7.16 -13.73
CA GLU A 115 -0.69 7.60 -12.58
C GLU A 115 -1.66 6.49 -12.14
N LYS A 116 -2.38 5.88 -13.09
CA LYS A 116 -3.23 4.71 -12.78
C LYS A 116 -2.43 3.54 -12.24
N TRP A 117 -1.20 3.33 -12.73
CA TRP A 117 -0.27 2.31 -12.23
C TRP A 117 0.09 2.55 -10.75
N PHE A 118 0.41 3.79 -10.36
CA PHE A 118 0.62 4.15 -8.95
C PHE A 118 -0.63 3.88 -8.10
N GLN A 119 -1.81 4.34 -8.54
CA GLN A 119 -3.06 4.18 -7.79
C GLN A 119 -3.45 2.70 -7.65
N ALA A 120 -3.26 1.90 -8.71
CA ALA A 120 -3.53 0.46 -8.69
C ALA A 120 -2.63 -0.28 -7.69
N ILE A 121 -1.31 0.01 -7.69
CA ILE A 121 -0.37 -0.64 -6.78
C ILE A 121 -0.62 -0.26 -5.32
N LEU A 122 -0.95 1.01 -5.04
CA LEU A 122 -1.27 1.49 -3.70
C LEU A 122 -2.48 0.78 -3.04
N THR A 123 -3.30 0.06 -3.80
CA THR A 123 -4.34 -0.82 -3.21
C THR A 123 -3.76 -2.02 -2.44
N ASN A 124 -2.53 -2.45 -2.76
CA ASN A 124 -1.80 -3.48 -2.02
C ASN A 124 -0.54 -2.88 -1.37
N ARG A 125 -0.65 -2.66 -0.05
CA ARG A 125 0.37 -2.14 0.85
C ARG A 125 1.67 -2.98 0.78
N ALA A 126 1.56 -4.32 0.79
CA ALA A 126 2.70 -5.22 0.77
C ALA A 126 3.49 -5.14 -0.56
N LYS A 127 2.79 -5.24 -1.69
CA LYS A 127 3.39 -5.12 -3.03
C LYS A 127 3.98 -3.74 -3.26
N THR A 128 3.36 -2.68 -2.73
CA THR A 128 3.93 -1.32 -2.80
C THR A 128 5.27 -1.22 -2.06
N VAL A 129 5.37 -1.77 -0.85
CA VAL A 129 6.64 -1.82 -0.09
C VAL A 129 7.72 -2.60 -0.86
N CYS A 130 7.37 -3.72 -1.50
CA CYS A 130 8.27 -4.45 -2.39
C CYS A 130 8.75 -3.62 -3.60
N VAL A 131 7.85 -2.85 -4.24
CA VAL A 131 8.22 -1.98 -5.37
C VAL A 131 9.16 -0.85 -4.93
N VAL A 132 8.92 -0.26 -3.75
CA VAL A 132 9.82 0.75 -3.16
C VAL A 132 11.21 0.16 -2.91
N ARG A 133 11.31 -1.04 -2.31
CA ARG A 133 12.56 -1.79 -2.13
C ARG A 133 13.34 -1.93 -3.43
N PHE A 134 12.77 -2.61 -4.42
CA PHE A 134 13.44 -2.92 -5.69
C PHE A 134 13.87 -1.66 -6.47
N THR A 135 13.11 -0.57 -6.32
CA THR A 135 13.39 0.70 -7.00
C THR A 135 14.52 1.48 -6.32
N ASN A 136 14.63 1.42 -4.99
CA ASN A 136 15.80 1.91 -4.25
C ASN A 136 17.06 1.11 -4.62
N GLU A 137 16.99 -0.23 -4.59
CA GLU A 137 18.10 -1.13 -4.94
C GLU A 137 18.67 -0.81 -6.33
N ARG A 138 17.81 -0.72 -7.36
CA ARG A 138 18.28 -0.41 -8.73
C ARG A 138 18.80 1.02 -8.86
N SER A 139 18.28 1.98 -8.09
CA SER A 139 18.82 3.34 -8.04
C SER A 139 20.24 3.37 -7.46
N ALA A 140 20.48 2.64 -6.37
CA ALA A 140 21.80 2.49 -5.77
C ALA A 140 22.77 1.75 -6.71
N GLN A 141 22.32 0.67 -7.35
CA GLN A 141 23.10 -0.09 -8.35
C GLN A 141 23.51 0.79 -9.53
N LEU A 142 22.58 1.58 -10.09
CA LEU A 142 22.86 2.53 -11.16
C LEU A 142 23.85 3.63 -10.72
N ALA A 143 23.75 4.10 -9.48
CA ALA A 143 24.71 5.04 -8.92
C ALA A 143 26.10 4.41 -8.70
N ALA A 144 26.18 3.10 -8.41
CA ALA A 144 27.45 2.37 -8.36
C ALA A 144 28.07 2.21 -9.75
N GLU A 145 27.28 1.83 -10.76
CA GLU A 145 27.66 1.76 -12.18
C GLU A 145 28.23 3.12 -12.68
N GLN A 146 27.60 4.25 -12.33
CA GLN A 146 28.10 5.60 -12.66
C GLN A 146 29.53 5.89 -12.16
N ASN A 147 29.96 5.23 -11.08
CA ASN A 147 31.23 5.48 -10.40
C ASN A 147 32.34 4.48 -10.81
N GLY A 148 32.17 3.76 -11.92
CA GLY A 148 33.18 2.84 -12.45
C GLY A 148 33.34 1.55 -11.64
N LYS A 149 32.43 1.27 -10.69
CA LYS A 149 32.31 -0.08 -10.12
C LYS A 149 31.73 -1.00 -11.20
N ALA A 150 32.22 -2.24 -11.25
CA ALA A 150 31.75 -3.22 -12.22
C ALA A 150 30.23 -3.46 -12.07
N PRO A 151 29.49 -3.74 -13.15
CA PRO A 151 28.05 -4.00 -13.07
C PRO A 151 27.76 -5.15 -12.11
N GLU A 152 26.89 -4.90 -11.12
CA GLU A 152 26.51 -5.86 -10.07
C GLU A 152 25.57 -6.98 -10.57
N ALA A 153 25.80 -7.46 -11.80
CA ALA A 153 25.21 -8.68 -12.34
C ALA A 153 25.55 -9.92 -11.48
N GLU A 154 26.68 -9.87 -10.76
CA GLU A 154 27.12 -10.90 -9.82
C GLU A 154 26.48 -10.75 -8.43
N ALA A 155 26.18 -9.53 -7.96
CA ALA A 155 25.45 -9.32 -6.69
C ALA A 155 23.92 -9.55 -6.84
N ALA A 156 23.39 -9.48 -8.07
CA ALA A 156 22.04 -9.92 -8.37
C ALA A 156 21.85 -11.46 -8.26
N ALA A 157 22.94 -12.23 -8.15
CA ALA A 157 22.89 -13.67 -7.91
C ALA A 157 22.74 -13.96 -6.41
N ALA A 158 21.48 -13.98 -5.94
CA ALA A 158 21.08 -14.38 -4.60
C ALA A 158 21.79 -13.61 -3.46
N SER A 159 21.53 -12.30 -3.36
CA SER A 159 21.74 -11.62 -2.07
C SER A 159 21.02 -12.40 -0.96
N THR A 160 21.71 -12.60 0.15
CA THR A 160 21.18 -13.22 1.37
C THR A 160 20.33 -12.26 2.20
N ASP A 161 20.03 -11.06 1.68
CA ASP A 161 19.32 -10.03 2.41
C ASP A 161 17.87 -10.40 2.74
N LEU A 162 17.56 -10.36 4.04
CA LEU A 162 16.26 -10.75 4.55
C LEU A 162 15.32 -9.54 4.58
N TYR A 163 14.57 -9.35 3.50
CA TYR A 163 13.55 -8.30 3.36
C TYR A 163 12.13 -8.71 3.78
N GLU A 164 11.89 -10.02 3.95
CA GLU A 164 10.56 -10.60 4.10
C GLU A 164 10.55 -11.76 5.10
N ILE A 165 9.61 -11.74 6.05
CA ILE A 165 9.42 -12.79 7.05
C ILE A 165 7.96 -13.25 6.99
N TRP A 166 7.69 -14.34 6.30
CA TRP A 166 6.34 -14.91 6.11
C TRP A 166 6.20 -16.27 6.80
N GLY A 167 4.98 -16.60 7.20
CA GLY A 167 4.62 -17.96 7.61
C GLY A 167 4.91 -18.99 6.50
N LYS A 168 5.32 -20.20 6.91
CA LYS A 168 5.92 -21.25 6.06
C LYS A 168 5.06 -21.65 4.85
N ALA A 169 3.73 -21.63 5.00
CA ALA A 169 2.77 -21.95 3.98
C ALA A 169 1.56 -21.00 4.04
N PRO A 170 0.89 -20.71 2.91
CA PRO A 170 -0.38 -20.00 2.93
C PRO A 170 -1.47 -20.81 3.67
N VAL A 171 -2.28 -20.13 4.46
CA VAL A 171 -3.46 -20.69 5.15
C VAL A 171 -4.74 -20.10 4.56
N SER A 172 -5.81 -20.87 4.50
CA SER A 172 -7.10 -20.42 3.93
C SER A 172 -8.24 -20.32 4.94
N THR A 173 -8.16 -21.02 6.08
CA THR A 173 -9.26 -21.10 7.07
C THR A 173 -8.70 -21.09 8.49
N GLY A 174 -9.56 -20.88 9.47
CA GLY A 174 -9.19 -20.77 10.89
C GLY A 174 -8.79 -19.37 11.32
N LYS A 175 -8.49 -19.28 12.62
CA LYS A 175 -8.15 -18.05 13.33
C LYS A 175 -6.70 -18.12 13.82
N TRP A 176 -5.85 -17.20 13.36
CA TRP A 176 -4.40 -17.27 13.50
C TRP A 176 -3.85 -16.05 14.23
N TYR A 177 -2.88 -16.23 15.12
CA TYR A 177 -2.23 -15.14 15.86
C TYR A 177 -0.71 -15.18 15.66
N ILE A 178 -0.13 -14.01 15.40
CA ILE A 178 1.33 -13.79 15.36
C ILE A 178 1.67 -12.50 16.12
N GLU A 179 2.94 -12.34 16.50
CA GLU A 179 3.46 -11.09 17.06
C GLU A 179 4.75 -10.67 16.36
N ALA A 180 4.88 -9.38 16.06
CA ALA A 180 6.13 -8.74 15.67
C ALA A 180 6.65 -7.88 16.84
N THR A 181 7.93 -8.03 17.19
CA THR A 181 8.64 -7.11 18.10
C THR A 181 9.53 -6.21 17.24
N ILE A 182 9.36 -4.89 17.35
CA ILE A 182 10.07 -3.91 16.52
C ILE A 182 10.60 -2.78 17.41
N ASP A 183 11.91 -2.55 17.36
CA ASP A 183 12.61 -1.45 18.03
C ASP A 183 12.60 -0.20 17.12
N MET A 184 11.51 0.58 17.20
CA MET A 184 11.23 1.66 16.24
C MET A 184 12.38 2.67 16.19
N GLY A 185 12.83 3.15 17.35
CA GLY A 185 13.91 4.13 17.45
C GLY A 185 15.28 3.59 17.04
N ALA A 186 15.57 2.29 17.19
CA ALA A 186 16.82 1.71 16.70
C ALA A 186 16.81 1.43 15.19
N VAL A 187 15.66 0.99 14.63
CA VAL A 187 15.50 0.81 13.17
C VAL A 187 15.54 2.17 12.46
N ALA A 188 14.82 3.17 12.98
CA ALA A 188 14.82 4.55 12.47
C ALA A 188 16.21 5.20 12.44
N LYS A 189 17.15 4.80 13.31
CA LYS A 189 18.55 5.25 13.28
C LYS A 189 19.38 4.60 12.17
N ARG A 190 18.97 3.45 11.64
CA ARG A 190 19.70 2.72 10.59
C ARG A 190 19.26 3.13 9.19
N ALA A 191 17.95 3.16 8.95
CA ALA A 191 17.40 3.48 7.65
C ALA A 191 15.96 3.99 7.74
N GLU A 192 15.59 4.90 6.84
CA GLU A 192 14.19 5.22 6.61
C GLU A 192 13.49 4.02 5.98
N THR A 193 12.48 3.51 6.66
CA THR A 193 11.94 2.17 6.41
C THR A 193 10.42 2.20 6.38
N ALA A 194 9.82 1.65 5.32
CA ALA A 194 8.43 1.28 5.28
C ALA A 194 8.32 -0.22 5.56
N LEU A 195 7.67 -0.60 6.66
CA LEU A 195 7.29 -1.99 6.93
C LEU A 195 5.79 -2.16 6.68
N PHE A 196 5.39 -3.28 6.06
CA PHE A 196 4.02 -3.79 6.13
C PHE A 196 3.99 -5.04 6.99
N LEU A 197 3.07 -5.11 7.96
CA LEU A 197 2.81 -6.29 8.80
C LEU A 197 1.33 -6.66 8.67
N GLY A 198 1.04 -7.86 8.15
CA GLY A 198 -0.34 -8.24 7.89
C GLY A 198 -0.52 -9.60 7.21
N ALA A 199 -1.73 -9.77 6.69
CA ALA A 199 -2.14 -10.86 5.82
C ALA A 199 -2.10 -10.41 4.36
N GLU A 200 -1.57 -11.23 3.44
CA GLU A 200 -1.65 -11.00 2.00
C GLU A 200 -2.29 -12.20 1.28
N SER A 201 -3.24 -11.90 0.40
CA SER A 201 -3.85 -12.85 -0.52
C SER A 201 -3.81 -12.31 -1.96
N ARG A 202 -4.29 -13.09 -2.92
CA ARG A 202 -4.38 -12.64 -4.33
C ARG A 202 -5.26 -11.41 -4.56
N GLU A 203 -6.16 -11.06 -3.63
CA GLU A 203 -7.05 -9.89 -3.74
C GLU A 203 -6.46 -8.61 -3.10
N GLY A 204 -5.38 -8.71 -2.32
CA GLY A 204 -4.83 -7.57 -1.58
C GLY A 204 -4.13 -7.93 -0.26
N SER A 205 -3.69 -6.89 0.44
CA SER A 205 -2.93 -6.97 1.69
C SER A 205 -3.64 -6.21 2.83
N TYR A 206 -3.86 -6.89 3.95
CA TYR A 206 -4.72 -6.45 5.06
C TYR A 206 -3.91 -6.48 6.37
N GLY A 207 -3.64 -5.31 6.93
CA GLY A 207 -2.72 -5.14 8.07
C GLY A 207 -2.12 -3.75 8.10
N THR A 208 -1.17 -3.51 9.01
CA THR A 208 -0.64 -2.17 9.30
C THR A 208 0.56 -1.79 8.43
N LEU A 209 0.74 -0.49 8.23
CA LEU A 209 1.96 0.13 7.73
C LEU A 209 2.69 0.84 8.87
N ILE A 210 4.01 0.67 8.91
CA ILE A 210 4.88 1.26 9.93
C ILE A 210 5.98 2.03 9.21
N GLN A 211 5.75 3.33 9.01
CA GLN A 211 6.72 4.27 8.43
C GLN A 211 7.69 4.77 9.50
N LEU A 212 8.94 4.34 9.40
CA LEU A 212 10.06 4.76 10.24
C LEU A 212 10.94 5.75 9.49
N ARG A 213 11.28 6.85 10.16
CA ARG A 213 12.03 8.00 9.63
C ARG A 213 13.04 8.47 10.67
N HIS A 214 14.11 9.14 10.25
CA HIS A 214 15.24 9.43 11.15
C HIS A 214 14.87 10.28 12.40
N ASN A 215 13.83 11.11 12.33
CA ASN A 215 13.29 11.86 13.48
C ASN A 215 12.56 10.96 14.52
N ARG A 216 12.07 9.77 14.12
CA ARG A 216 11.44 8.77 15.01
C ARG A 216 12.48 7.97 15.83
N ALA A 217 13.77 8.32 15.74
CA ALA A 217 14.89 7.75 16.48
C ALA A 217 14.74 7.71 18.02
N GLY A 218 13.80 8.47 18.60
CA GLY A 218 13.48 8.44 20.03
C GLY A 218 12.38 7.44 20.44
N GLU A 219 11.72 6.77 19.50
CA GLU A 219 10.58 5.90 19.81
C GLU A 219 10.99 4.57 20.46
N PRO A 220 10.17 4.02 21.37
CA PRO A 220 10.47 2.79 22.08
C PRO A 220 10.30 1.56 21.20
N ARG A 221 10.64 0.41 21.78
CA ARG A 221 10.31 -0.90 21.22
C ARG A 221 8.84 -1.23 21.49
N HIS A 222 8.11 -1.58 20.43
CA HIS A 222 6.72 -2.01 20.51
C HIS A 222 6.58 -3.49 20.14
N VAL A 223 5.51 -4.10 20.64
CA VAL A 223 5.07 -5.44 20.23
C VAL A 223 3.71 -5.30 19.53
N VAL A 224 3.71 -5.59 18.23
CA VAL A 224 2.53 -5.53 17.37
C VAL A 224 1.96 -6.92 17.18
N GLY A 225 0.77 -7.17 17.74
CA GLY A 225 0.04 -8.43 17.58
C GLY A 225 -0.92 -8.36 16.38
N LEU A 226 -1.05 -9.47 15.67
CA LEU A 226 -1.92 -9.60 14.51
C LEU A 226 -2.82 -10.83 14.67
N ALA A 227 -4.13 -10.63 14.72
CA ALA A 227 -5.12 -11.70 14.81
C ALA A 227 -5.92 -11.78 13.51
N VAL A 228 -5.82 -12.89 12.78
CA VAL A 228 -6.38 -13.08 11.43
C VAL A 228 -7.45 -14.18 11.44
N ASP A 229 -8.70 -13.81 11.18
CA ASP A 229 -9.87 -14.69 11.11
C ASP A 229 -10.26 -14.94 9.65
N LEU A 230 -9.76 -16.03 9.07
CA LEU A 230 -10.01 -16.38 7.67
C LEU A 230 -11.34 -17.10 7.45
N ASP A 231 -12.01 -17.52 8.52
CA ASP A 231 -13.36 -18.10 8.45
C ASP A 231 -14.43 -17.01 8.30
N SER A 232 -14.20 -15.85 8.93
CA SER A 232 -15.15 -14.74 9.07
C SER A 232 -14.74 -13.48 8.29
N GLY A 233 -13.48 -13.36 7.86
CA GLY A 233 -12.99 -12.28 6.99
C GLY A 233 -12.48 -11.03 7.71
N TRP A 234 -11.72 -11.20 8.81
CA TRP A 234 -11.21 -10.06 9.60
C TRP A 234 -9.73 -10.16 9.97
N VAL A 235 -9.06 -9.01 10.08
CA VAL A 235 -7.73 -8.82 10.65
C VAL A 235 -7.83 -7.78 11.77
N TYR A 236 -7.39 -8.12 12.97
CA TYR A 236 -7.35 -7.21 14.13
C TYR A 236 -5.90 -6.90 14.49
N LEU A 237 -5.64 -5.63 14.76
CA LEU A 237 -4.32 -5.10 15.11
C LEU A 237 -4.24 -4.82 16.61
N ARG A 238 -3.08 -5.13 17.19
CA ARG A 238 -2.76 -4.91 18.60
C ARG A 238 -1.42 -4.20 18.73
N SER A 239 -1.27 -3.24 19.62
CA SER A 239 0.03 -2.71 20.05
C SER A 239 0.12 -2.71 21.56
N ASP A 240 1.22 -3.24 22.09
CA ASP A 240 1.57 -3.23 23.51
C ASP A 240 0.43 -3.67 24.45
N GLY A 241 -0.33 -4.68 24.00
CA GLY A 241 -1.45 -5.28 24.72
C GLY A 241 -2.83 -4.72 24.35
N GLN A 242 -2.92 -3.51 23.81
CA GLN A 242 -4.16 -2.81 23.43
C GLN A 242 -4.60 -3.14 22.00
N TRP A 243 -5.90 -3.27 21.75
CA TRP A 243 -6.48 -3.50 20.41
C TRP A 243 -6.86 -2.18 19.74
N HIS A 244 -6.63 -2.07 18.43
CA HIS A 244 -6.97 -0.90 17.62
C HIS A 244 -8.29 -1.11 16.88
N GLY A 245 -9.21 -0.16 16.99
CA GLY A 245 -10.55 -0.21 16.38
C GLY A 245 -11.50 -1.18 17.08
N ALA A 246 -11.20 -2.48 17.02
CA ALA A 246 -12.00 -3.55 17.61
C ALA A 246 -11.12 -4.70 18.11
N ALA A 247 -11.60 -5.43 19.12
CA ALA A 247 -10.98 -6.67 19.58
C ALA A 247 -11.51 -7.89 18.77
N PRO A 248 -10.72 -8.98 18.66
CA PRO A 248 -11.14 -10.21 18.01
C PRO A 248 -12.53 -10.71 18.44
N GLY A 249 -13.42 -10.91 17.48
CA GLY A 249 -14.82 -11.33 17.71
C GLY A 249 -15.82 -10.17 17.80
N GLN A 250 -15.36 -8.91 17.80
CA GLN A 250 -16.19 -7.72 17.61
C GLN A 250 -16.21 -7.31 16.14
N ALA A 251 -17.24 -6.59 15.70
CA ALA A 251 -17.22 -5.91 14.40
C ALA A 251 -16.30 -4.69 14.45
N GLY A 252 -15.50 -4.44 13.40
CA GLY A 252 -14.63 -3.27 13.29
C GLY A 252 -13.13 -3.54 13.16
N GLY A 253 -12.71 -4.78 12.84
CA GLY A 253 -11.35 -5.03 12.35
C GLY A 253 -11.15 -4.54 10.92
N ILE A 254 -9.95 -4.75 10.35
CA ILE A 254 -9.71 -4.61 8.91
C ILE A 254 -10.38 -5.80 8.20
N GLN A 255 -11.28 -5.53 7.25
CA GLN A 255 -11.95 -6.59 6.50
C GLN A 255 -10.98 -7.24 5.49
N THR A 256 -10.98 -8.57 5.40
CA THR A 256 -10.21 -9.37 4.43
C THR A 256 -11.12 -10.42 3.78
N PRO A 257 -10.91 -10.80 2.50
CA PRO A 257 -11.66 -11.90 1.88
C PRO A 257 -11.50 -13.22 2.66
N PRO A 258 -12.58 -13.81 3.18
CA PRO A 258 -12.50 -15.11 3.86
C PRO A 258 -12.17 -16.22 2.86
N ARG A 259 -11.60 -17.32 3.37
CA ARG A 259 -11.42 -18.59 2.65
C ARG A 259 -10.44 -18.56 1.46
N LEU A 260 -9.66 -17.49 1.27
CA LEU A 260 -8.59 -17.43 0.27
C LEU A 260 -7.21 -17.87 0.82
N PRO A 261 -6.36 -18.52 0.01
CA PRO A 261 -4.97 -18.77 0.38
C PRO A 261 -4.24 -17.46 0.72
N THR A 262 -3.81 -17.37 1.97
CA THR A 262 -3.31 -16.13 2.59
C THR A 262 -1.98 -16.39 3.27
N ARG A 263 -0.95 -15.61 2.91
CA ARG A 263 0.32 -15.52 3.66
C ARG A 263 0.13 -14.52 4.80
N ILE A 264 0.78 -14.74 5.93
CA ILE A 264 0.75 -13.80 7.06
C ILE A 264 2.19 -13.57 7.51
N GLY A 265 2.57 -12.32 7.76
CA GLY A 265 3.96 -11.95 8.02
C GLY A 265 4.26 -10.48 7.75
N LEU A 266 5.54 -10.19 7.46
CA LEU A 266 6.07 -8.85 7.32
C LEU A 266 6.95 -8.72 6.05
N THR A 267 6.86 -7.57 5.38
CA THR A 267 7.77 -7.16 4.29
C THR A 267 8.32 -5.75 4.55
N SER A 268 9.54 -5.47 4.06
CA SER A 268 10.32 -4.27 4.32
C SER A 268 10.85 -3.61 3.05
N SER A 269 10.91 -2.26 3.06
CA SER A 269 11.52 -1.46 1.99
C SER A 269 13.05 -1.47 2.00
N VAL A 270 13.69 -2.01 3.05
CA VAL A 270 15.15 -2.10 3.24
C VAL A 270 15.55 -3.45 3.85
N SER A 271 16.82 -3.83 3.74
CA SER A 271 17.30 -5.11 4.29
C SER A 271 17.17 -5.12 5.81
N MET A 272 16.57 -6.19 6.34
CA MET A 272 16.47 -6.41 7.79
C MET A 272 17.53 -7.38 8.31
N THR A 273 18.49 -7.84 7.50
CA THR A 273 19.48 -8.87 7.88
C THR A 273 20.17 -8.55 9.21
N ASP A 274 20.80 -7.38 9.31
CA ASP A 274 21.43 -6.92 10.56
C ASP A 274 20.40 -6.44 11.60
N MET A 275 19.21 -6.00 11.19
CA MET A 275 18.15 -5.61 12.14
C MET A 275 17.59 -6.83 12.92
N ILE A 276 17.52 -7.99 12.27
CA ILE A 276 17.05 -9.25 12.87
C ILE A 276 18.16 -9.88 13.70
N LYS A 277 19.38 -9.92 13.17
CA LYS A 277 20.60 -10.37 13.86
C LYS A 277 20.85 -9.61 15.17
N ASP A 278 20.63 -8.29 15.18
CA ASP A 278 20.80 -7.44 16.36
C ASP A 278 19.51 -7.35 17.23
N GLY A 279 18.48 -8.15 16.93
CA GLY A 279 17.26 -8.26 17.73
C GLY A 279 16.34 -7.03 17.69
N LEU A 280 16.50 -6.14 16.71
CA LEU A 280 15.64 -4.97 16.52
C LEU A 280 14.31 -5.31 15.85
N ILE A 281 14.28 -6.34 15.00
CA ILE A 281 13.07 -6.87 14.38
C ILE A 281 13.00 -8.38 14.64
N SER A 282 11.89 -8.88 15.17
CA SER A 282 11.60 -10.31 15.16
C SER A 282 10.11 -10.57 14.97
N LEU A 283 9.75 -11.62 14.22
CA LEU A 283 8.40 -12.17 14.20
C LEU A 283 8.37 -13.49 15.00
N ASN A 284 7.25 -13.74 15.64
CA ASN A 284 6.92 -14.99 16.32
C ASN A 284 5.62 -15.54 15.71
N PHE A 285 5.70 -16.74 15.13
CA PHE A 285 4.53 -17.45 14.61
C PHE A 285 3.99 -18.49 15.62
N GLY A 286 4.63 -18.63 16.78
CA GLY A 286 4.31 -19.62 17.81
C GLY A 286 5.44 -20.57 18.16
N GLU A 287 6.64 -20.37 17.59
CA GLU A 287 7.86 -21.09 17.95
C GLU A 287 8.30 -20.81 19.40
N ARG A 288 8.00 -19.61 19.90
CA ARG A 288 8.25 -19.18 21.29
C ARG A 288 6.95 -18.64 21.92
N PRO A 289 6.85 -18.56 23.26
CA PRO A 289 5.72 -17.91 23.91
C PRO A 289 5.49 -16.48 23.39
N PHE A 290 4.23 -16.13 23.20
CA PHE A 290 3.80 -14.76 22.90
C PHE A 290 3.96 -13.88 24.14
N VAL A 291 4.20 -12.58 23.92
CA VAL A 291 4.29 -11.56 24.97
C VAL A 291 2.91 -11.32 25.58
N TYR A 292 1.86 -11.38 24.77
CA TYR A 292 0.48 -11.23 25.23
C TYR A 292 -0.36 -12.50 25.03
N ALA A 293 -1.42 -12.61 25.82
CA ALA A 293 -2.40 -13.69 25.68
C ALA A 293 -3.00 -13.72 24.26
N VAL A 294 -3.03 -14.93 23.68
CA VAL A 294 -3.69 -15.24 22.41
C VAL A 294 -5.21 -15.10 22.59
N PRO A 295 -5.96 -14.52 21.64
CA PRO A 295 -7.41 -14.38 21.75
C PRO A 295 -8.14 -15.74 21.71
N ASP A 296 -9.32 -15.83 22.33
CA ASP A 296 -10.09 -17.07 22.39
C ASP A 296 -10.43 -17.63 20.99
N GLY A 297 -10.13 -18.91 20.79
CA GLY A 297 -10.30 -19.61 19.52
C GLY A 297 -9.23 -19.33 18.46
N TYR A 298 -8.26 -18.44 18.71
CA TYR A 298 -7.10 -18.23 17.85
C TYR A 298 -5.96 -19.17 18.24
N ARG A 299 -5.10 -19.50 17.27
CA ARG A 299 -3.94 -20.38 17.45
C ARG A 299 -2.68 -19.81 16.78
N PRO A 300 -1.48 -20.24 17.17
CA PRO A 300 -0.26 -19.87 16.45
C PRO A 300 -0.23 -20.44 15.01
N LEU A 301 0.56 -19.83 14.14
CA LEU A 301 0.72 -20.13 12.71
C LEU A 301 1.94 -21.03 12.38
N LYS A 302 2.68 -21.47 13.41
CA LYS A 302 3.91 -22.28 13.34
C LYS A 302 3.83 -23.55 12.46
#